data_AF-A0A7J3WA85-F1
#
_entry.id   AF-A0A7J3WA85-F1
#
_cell.length_a   1.000
_cell.length_b   1.000
_cell.length_c   1.000
_cell.angle_alpha   90.00
_cell.angle_beta   90.00
_cell.angle_gamma   90.00
#
_symmetry.space_group_name_H-M   'P 1'
#
loop_
_entity.id
_entity.type
_entity.pdbx_description
1 polymer ?
#
loop_
_entity_poly.entity_id
_entity_poly.type
_entity_poly.pdbx_seq_one_letter_code
_entity_poly.pdbx_strand_id
1 'polypeptide(L)'
;MAEHGLLFYKSLENGENKGPDGLIARDDVVIIKVNSQWDERGGTNTDLVKALIQAILNHPDGFIGEIVVADNGQAQYGSAGSGGSLNWSRNNAENISQSIQSVVDSFASMGFRVSTYLWDTITTKMVREYFEGDMEDGYVVNATKNPRTGVMVSYPKFRTKFGTYISFKYGVWDDEAKTYYSDKLKVINVPVLKSHSIYGVTACIKHYMGVGSDKLTAMLGARMHDTVDEGGMGTEMVETRFPVLNIIDAIWVNAIPGNGPSTSYEEATRVNIIAASKDPVALDYWAAKYILLEVARIKGYSGLSSMDPDNVEAGSFGYWLRLSMEEIRRAGYQATVDEDYMNVYVVHI
;
A
#
# COMPACT_ATOMS: atom_id res chain seq x y z
N MET A 1 15.26 -2.40 11.66
CA MET A 1 14.04 -2.03 12.43
C MET A 1 14.22 -2.35 13.91
N ALA A 2 14.40 -3.62 14.29
CA ALA A 2 14.41 -4.02 15.69
C ALA A 2 15.56 -3.40 16.52
N GLU A 3 16.76 -3.28 15.93
CA GLU A 3 17.91 -2.56 16.53
C GLU A 3 17.61 -1.09 16.86
N HIS A 4 16.55 -0.52 16.29
CA HIS A 4 16.08 0.84 16.51
C HIS A 4 14.75 0.90 17.28
N GLY A 5 14.36 -0.19 17.95
CA GLY A 5 13.17 -0.25 18.81
C GLY A 5 11.84 -0.50 18.08
N LEU A 6 11.84 -0.68 16.76
CA LEU A 6 10.63 -1.08 16.03
C LEU A 6 10.59 -2.61 15.88
N LEU A 7 9.80 -3.26 16.73
CA LEU A 7 9.64 -4.72 16.76
C LEU A 7 8.56 -5.17 15.77
N PHE A 8 8.85 -6.19 14.97
CA PHE A 8 7.91 -6.70 13.98
C PHE A 8 6.83 -7.59 14.64
N TYR A 9 7.21 -8.46 15.57
CA TYR A 9 6.31 -9.45 16.17
C TYR A 9 5.75 -8.97 17.52
N LYS A 10 4.43 -8.95 17.65
CA LYS A 10 3.74 -8.69 18.91
C LYS A 10 3.67 -9.97 19.73
N SER A 11 4.37 -9.99 20.86
CA SER A 11 4.49 -11.16 21.74
C SER A 11 4.42 -10.74 23.21
N LEU A 12 3.99 -11.64 24.09
CA LEU A 12 4.10 -11.44 25.54
C LEU A 12 5.56 -11.55 26.02
N GLU A 13 6.41 -12.23 25.26
CA GLU A 13 7.83 -12.38 25.55
C GLU A 13 8.65 -11.31 24.82
N ASN A 14 9.64 -10.74 25.52
CA ASN A 14 10.62 -9.86 24.90
C ASN A 14 11.72 -10.68 24.21
N GLY A 15 12.18 -10.20 23.06
CA GLY A 15 13.29 -10.77 22.31
C GLY A 15 13.80 -9.82 21.23
N GLU A 16 14.73 -10.27 20.41
CA GLU A 16 15.45 -9.41 19.44
C GLU A 16 14.50 -8.66 18.50
N ASN A 17 13.45 -9.29 17.99
CA ASN A 17 12.45 -8.69 17.10
C ASN A 17 11.00 -8.95 17.58
N LYS A 18 10.82 -9.19 18.88
CA LYS A 18 9.51 -9.50 19.47
C LYS A 18 9.31 -8.83 20.83
N GLY A 19 8.08 -8.42 21.12
CA GLY A 19 7.70 -7.81 22.40
C GLY A 19 6.26 -7.30 22.39
N PRO A 20 5.76 -6.77 23.53
CA PRO A 20 4.35 -6.39 23.69
C PRO A 20 3.93 -5.25 22.74
N ASP A 21 4.89 -4.43 22.32
CA ASP A 21 4.69 -3.30 21.41
C ASP A 21 4.96 -3.64 19.94
N GLY A 22 5.11 -4.92 19.60
CA GLY A 22 5.31 -5.36 18.22
C GLY A 22 4.11 -5.10 17.31
N LEU A 23 4.36 -5.08 16.00
CA LEU A 23 3.36 -4.69 15.01
C LEU A 23 2.29 -5.76 14.74
N ILE A 24 2.71 -7.03 14.61
CA ILE A 24 1.85 -8.14 14.16
C ILE A 24 1.76 -9.20 15.25
N ALA A 25 0.56 -9.45 15.77
CA ALA A 25 0.28 -10.56 16.68
C ALA A 25 0.08 -11.88 15.93
N ARG A 26 0.27 -12.98 16.64
CA ARG A 26 0.17 -14.34 16.06
C ARG A 26 -1.19 -14.68 15.45
N ASP A 27 -2.26 -14.04 15.87
CA ASP A 27 -3.65 -14.29 15.42
C ASP A 27 -4.26 -13.12 14.64
N ASP A 28 -3.45 -12.16 14.21
CA ASP A 28 -3.89 -11.04 13.38
C ASP A 28 -4.32 -11.49 11.98
N VAL A 29 -5.23 -10.71 11.40
CA VAL A 29 -5.53 -10.72 9.96
C VAL A 29 -4.68 -9.63 9.31
N VAL A 30 -3.77 -10.00 8.41
CA VAL A 30 -2.83 -9.09 7.77
C VAL A 30 -3.16 -8.93 6.31
N ILE A 31 -3.50 -7.71 5.89
CA ILE A 31 -3.56 -7.33 4.48
C ILE A 31 -2.17 -6.87 4.04
N ILE A 32 -1.62 -7.51 3.01
CA ILE A 32 -0.47 -7.02 2.26
C ILE A 32 -1.02 -6.30 1.03
N LYS A 33 -1.04 -4.97 1.08
CA LYS A 33 -1.51 -4.12 -0.01
C LYS A 33 -0.36 -3.95 -1.00
N VAL A 34 -0.45 -4.61 -2.15
CA VAL A 34 0.57 -4.58 -3.22
C VAL A 34 0.19 -3.59 -4.33
N ASN A 35 1.09 -3.36 -5.28
CA ASN A 35 0.79 -2.74 -6.57
C ASN A 35 0.65 -3.85 -7.61
N SER A 36 -0.51 -3.96 -8.21
CA SER A 36 -0.80 -4.95 -9.25
C SER A 36 -1.69 -4.37 -10.34
N GLN A 37 -1.81 -3.04 -10.43
CA GLN A 37 -2.42 -2.37 -11.59
C GLN A 37 -1.60 -2.59 -12.88
N TRP A 38 -0.29 -2.65 -12.75
CA TRP A 38 0.64 -2.80 -13.87
C TRP A 38 1.42 -4.12 -13.76
N ASP A 39 1.66 -4.75 -14.90
CA ASP A 39 2.55 -5.89 -15.07
C ASP A 39 4.02 -5.44 -15.12
N GLU A 40 4.93 -6.40 -15.34
CA GLU A 40 6.38 -6.17 -15.39
C GLU A 40 6.88 -5.39 -14.16
N ARG A 41 7.73 -4.37 -14.34
CA ARG A 41 8.34 -3.58 -13.26
C ARG A 41 7.44 -2.45 -12.75
N GLY A 42 6.20 -2.38 -13.26
CA GLY A 42 5.18 -1.48 -12.75
C GLY A 42 4.45 -1.99 -11.50
N GLY A 43 4.56 -3.29 -11.19
CA GLY A 43 3.98 -3.92 -10.00
C GLY A 43 4.97 -4.13 -8.86
N THR A 44 4.47 -4.47 -7.67
CA THR A 44 5.30 -4.83 -6.51
C THR A 44 6.04 -6.14 -6.75
N ASN A 45 7.30 -6.21 -6.32
CA ASN A 45 8.14 -7.37 -6.52
C ASN A 45 7.59 -8.62 -5.81
N THR A 46 7.35 -9.71 -6.56
CA THR A 46 6.70 -10.90 -6.00
C THR A 46 7.64 -11.73 -5.12
N ASP A 47 8.97 -11.62 -5.31
CA ASP A 47 9.95 -12.22 -4.41
C ASP A 47 9.96 -11.51 -3.04
N LEU A 48 9.78 -10.18 -3.02
CA LEU A 48 9.59 -9.43 -1.79
C LEU A 48 8.30 -9.82 -1.07
N VAL A 49 7.18 -9.94 -1.80
CA VAL A 49 5.91 -10.39 -1.21
C VAL A 49 6.05 -11.79 -0.63
N LYS A 50 6.73 -12.70 -1.32
CA LYS A 50 7.03 -14.05 -0.83
C LYS A 50 7.83 -14.03 0.47
N ALA A 51 8.88 -13.20 0.54
CA ALA A 51 9.69 -13.03 1.73
C ALA A 51 8.89 -12.43 2.90
N LEU A 52 8.02 -11.46 2.63
CA LEU A 52 7.16 -10.85 3.64
C LEU A 52 6.12 -11.83 4.20
N ILE A 53 5.46 -12.62 3.34
CA ILE A 53 4.56 -13.69 3.79
C ILE A 53 5.31 -14.67 4.70
N GLN A 54 6.48 -15.13 4.27
CA GLN A 54 7.32 -16.03 5.08
C GLN A 54 7.70 -15.41 6.43
N ALA A 55 8.05 -14.11 6.45
CA ALA A 55 8.37 -13.41 7.69
C ALA A 55 7.16 -13.40 8.65
N ILE A 56 5.96 -13.08 8.19
CA ILE A 56 4.75 -13.12 9.02
C ILE A 56 4.48 -14.54 9.54
N LEU A 57 4.58 -15.55 8.67
CA LEU A 57 4.37 -16.96 9.06
C LEU A 57 5.41 -17.46 10.08
N ASN A 58 6.63 -16.90 10.04
CA ASN A 58 7.71 -17.17 10.99
C ASN A 58 7.54 -16.45 12.34
N HIS A 59 6.34 -15.92 12.64
CA HIS A 59 6.04 -15.35 13.95
C HIS A 59 6.51 -16.31 15.06
N PRO A 60 7.33 -15.86 16.02
CA PRO A 60 7.99 -16.74 17.00
C PRO A 60 7.01 -17.51 17.88
N ASP A 61 5.84 -16.94 18.14
CA ASP A 61 4.78 -17.59 18.91
C ASP A 61 3.89 -18.54 18.06
N GLY A 62 4.23 -18.75 16.78
CA GLY A 62 3.47 -19.53 15.82
C GLY A 62 2.26 -18.78 15.26
N PHE A 63 2.37 -18.29 14.02
CA PHE A 63 1.29 -17.58 13.35
C PHE A 63 0.12 -18.51 13.04
N ILE A 64 -1.07 -18.12 13.51
CA ILE A 64 -2.34 -18.83 13.31
C ILE A 64 -3.40 -17.93 12.66
N GLY A 65 -3.06 -16.67 12.41
CA GLY A 65 -3.91 -15.68 11.77
C GLY A 65 -4.10 -15.94 10.27
N GLU A 66 -4.41 -14.88 9.54
CA GLU A 66 -4.70 -14.93 8.12
C GLU A 66 -3.93 -13.85 7.37
N ILE A 67 -3.43 -14.16 6.17
CA ILE A 67 -2.77 -13.20 5.29
C ILE A 67 -3.58 -13.06 4.00
N VAL A 68 -3.89 -11.82 3.62
CA VAL A 68 -4.59 -11.48 2.39
C VAL A 68 -3.72 -10.55 1.56
N VAL A 69 -3.30 -10.98 0.37
CA VAL A 69 -2.61 -10.11 -0.59
C VAL A 69 -3.66 -9.47 -1.50
N ALA A 70 -3.74 -8.14 -1.48
CA ALA A 70 -4.83 -7.42 -2.15
C ALA A 70 -4.33 -6.14 -2.83
N ASP A 71 -5.07 -5.73 -3.86
CA ASP A 71 -4.93 -4.43 -4.51
C ASP A 71 -6.22 -4.05 -5.26
N ASN A 72 -6.34 -2.77 -5.60
CA ASN A 72 -7.33 -2.24 -6.53
C ASN A 72 -6.63 -1.45 -7.65
N GLY A 73 -6.59 -2.02 -8.86
CA GLY A 73 -6.20 -1.33 -10.09
C GLY A 73 -7.29 -0.45 -10.69
N GLN A 74 -8.36 -0.19 -9.94
CA GLN A 74 -9.47 0.71 -10.24
C GLN A 74 -10.42 0.22 -11.34
N ALA A 75 -10.26 -1.00 -11.86
CA ALA A 75 -11.03 -1.54 -12.98
C ALA A 75 -11.13 -0.57 -14.19
N GLN A 76 -10.07 0.23 -14.43
CA GLN A 76 -10.08 1.35 -15.38
C GLN A 76 -8.86 1.35 -16.31
N TYR A 77 -7.66 1.38 -15.74
CA TYR A 77 -6.38 1.47 -16.45
C TYR A 77 -5.57 0.19 -16.26
N GLY A 78 -4.25 0.22 -16.36
CA GLY A 78 -3.39 -0.94 -16.17
C GLY A 78 -3.01 -1.65 -17.46
N SER A 79 -2.18 -2.68 -17.35
CA SER A 79 -1.51 -3.31 -18.50
C SER A 79 -2.47 -3.99 -19.49
N ALA A 80 -3.64 -4.44 -19.03
CA ALA A 80 -4.71 -4.96 -19.88
C ALA A 80 -5.81 -3.93 -20.22
N GLY A 81 -5.70 -2.69 -19.72
CA GLY A 81 -6.68 -1.64 -19.91
C GLY A 81 -8.03 -1.87 -19.18
N SER A 82 -8.05 -2.73 -18.16
CA SER A 82 -9.28 -3.15 -17.48
C SER A 82 -9.17 -3.22 -15.96
N GLY A 83 -8.09 -2.69 -15.39
CA GLY A 83 -7.74 -2.77 -13.97
C GLY A 83 -6.44 -3.51 -13.72
N GLY A 84 -6.27 -3.93 -12.47
CA GLY A 84 -5.15 -4.73 -12.00
C GLY A 84 -5.40 -6.23 -12.10
N SER A 85 -4.34 -7.00 -11.90
CA SER A 85 -4.39 -8.46 -11.80
C SER A 85 -3.33 -8.98 -10.84
N LEU A 86 -3.72 -9.88 -9.94
CA LEU A 86 -2.77 -10.61 -9.09
C LEU A 86 -2.16 -11.82 -9.83
N ASN A 87 -2.57 -12.06 -11.08
CA ASN A 87 -2.11 -13.17 -11.90
C ASN A 87 -1.55 -12.71 -13.25
N TRP A 88 -0.77 -11.63 -13.26
CA TRP A 88 -0.04 -11.24 -14.46
C TRP A 88 0.89 -12.37 -14.92
N SER A 89 1.05 -12.52 -16.23
CA SER A 89 2.01 -13.48 -16.83
C SER A 89 3.45 -12.95 -16.84
N ARG A 90 3.61 -11.64 -16.66
CA ARG A 90 4.87 -10.91 -16.60
C ARG A 90 4.91 -10.08 -15.33
N ASN A 91 5.82 -10.38 -14.41
CA ASN A 91 5.81 -9.83 -13.06
C ASN A 91 7.15 -9.21 -12.68
N ASN A 92 7.12 -8.28 -11.74
CA ASN A 92 8.31 -7.78 -11.07
C ASN A 92 8.90 -8.89 -10.20
N ALA A 93 9.81 -9.70 -10.74
CA ALA A 93 10.52 -10.74 -10.01
C ALA A 93 11.83 -11.10 -10.72
N GLU A 94 12.66 -11.93 -10.11
CA GLU A 94 13.74 -12.63 -10.81
C GLU A 94 13.17 -13.66 -11.80
N ASN A 95 12.23 -14.48 -11.34
CA ASN A 95 11.41 -15.29 -12.23
C ASN A 95 10.19 -14.49 -12.67
N ILE A 96 10.26 -13.85 -13.83
CA ILE A 96 9.20 -12.99 -14.36
C ILE A 96 7.84 -13.69 -14.56
N SER A 97 7.80 -15.02 -14.56
CA SER A 97 6.54 -15.80 -14.62
C SER A 97 5.87 -15.99 -13.25
N GLN A 98 6.54 -15.65 -12.14
CA GLN A 98 6.02 -15.78 -10.78
C GLN A 98 5.03 -14.65 -10.46
N SER A 99 3.73 -14.94 -10.56
CA SER A 99 2.68 -14.03 -10.16
C SER A 99 2.45 -13.98 -8.65
N ILE A 100 1.77 -12.91 -8.18
CA ILE A 100 1.31 -12.83 -6.78
C ILE A 100 0.44 -14.02 -6.42
N GLN A 101 -0.47 -14.42 -7.33
CA GLN A 101 -1.32 -15.60 -7.16
C GLN A 101 -0.47 -16.87 -6.96
N SER A 102 0.57 -17.05 -7.79
CA SER A 102 1.45 -18.22 -7.68
C SER A 102 2.22 -18.25 -6.35
N VAL A 103 2.67 -17.09 -5.86
CA VAL A 103 3.31 -16.97 -4.54
C VAL A 103 2.32 -17.38 -3.44
N VAL A 104 1.12 -16.80 -3.44
CA VAL A 104 0.08 -17.11 -2.44
C VAL A 104 -0.32 -18.58 -2.48
N ASP A 105 -0.52 -19.16 -3.66
CA ASP A 105 -0.92 -20.56 -3.83
C ASP A 105 0.17 -21.51 -3.31
N SER A 106 1.46 -21.16 -3.44
CA SER A 106 2.54 -21.96 -2.87
C SER A 106 2.41 -22.08 -1.34
N PHE A 107 2.10 -21.00 -0.63
CA PHE A 107 1.85 -21.03 0.82
C PHE A 107 0.53 -21.72 1.18
N ALA A 108 -0.53 -21.46 0.43
CA ALA A 108 -1.81 -22.12 0.64
C ALA A 108 -1.71 -23.65 0.48
N SER A 109 -0.91 -24.13 -0.47
CA SER A 109 -0.67 -25.57 -0.69
C SER A 109 0.05 -26.25 0.48
N MET A 110 0.78 -25.48 1.29
CA MET A 110 1.42 -25.94 2.54
C MET A 110 0.46 -25.91 3.75
N GLY A 111 -0.81 -25.54 3.54
CA GLY A 111 -1.84 -25.50 4.58
C GLY A 111 -1.95 -24.16 5.31
N PHE A 112 -1.20 -23.12 4.91
CA PHE A 112 -1.31 -21.80 5.54
C PHE A 112 -2.54 -21.03 5.07
N ARG A 113 -3.10 -20.19 5.96
CA ARG A 113 -4.22 -19.30 5.66
C ARG A 113 -3.77 -18.06 4.89
N VAL A 114 -3.28 -18.27 3.67
CA VAL A 114 -2.85 -17.19 2.76
C VAL A 114 -3.79 -17.17 1.55
N SER A 115 -4.29 -15.99 1.21
CA SER A 115 -5.22 -15.77 0.09
C SER A 115 -4.91 -14.50 -0.68
N THR A 116 -5.40 -14.44 -1.90
CA THR A 116 -5.48 -13.21 -2.70
C THR A 116 -6.91 -12.66 -2.62
N TYR A 117 -7.06 -11.35 -2.75
CA TYR A 117 -8.35 -10.72 -3.01
C TYR A 117 -8.16 -9.52 -3.94
N LEU A 118 -8.64 -9.62 -5.18
CA LEU A 118 -8.55 -8.53 -6.16
C LEU A 118 -9.76 -7.60 -6.03
N TRP A 119 -9.57 -6.39 -5.52
CA TRP A 119 -10.65 -5.45 -5.28
C TRP A 119 -11.26 -4.87 -6.56
N ASP A 120 -10.59 -4.93 -7.71
CA ASP A 120 -11.18 -4.56 -9.01
C ASP A 120 -12.50 -5.28 -9.29
N THR A 121 -12.67 -6.50 -8.77
CA THR A 121 -13.88 -7.30 -8.96
C THR A 121 -15.11 -6.74 -8.23
N ILE A 122 -14.89 -5.88 -7.23
CA ILE A 122 -15.94 -5.30 -6.38
C ILE A 122 -15.92 -3.77 -6.38
N THR A 123 -14.93 -3.14 -7.01
CA THR A 123 -14.71 -1.67 -6.96
C THR A 123 -15.86 -0.85 -7.53
N THR A 124 -16.79 -1.45 -8.27
CA THR A 124 -17.97 -0.74 -8.83
C THR A 124 -19.26 -1.00 -8.06
N LYS A 125 -19.20 -1.76 -6.97
CA LYS A 125 -20.37 -2.12 -6.18
C LYS A 125 -20.37 -1.34 -4.87
N MET A 126 -21.32 -0.43 -4.72
CA MET A 126 -21.55 0.28 -3.47
C MET A 126 -22.37 -0.58 -2.51
N VAL A 127 -21.92 -0.67 -1.26
CA VAL A 127 -22.58 -1.45 -0.19
C VAL A 127 -22.63 -0.63 1.10
N ARG A 128 -23.46 -1.06 2.05
CA ARG A 128 -23.48 -0.54 3.42
C ARG A 128 -22.54 -1.34 4.32
N GLU A 129 -22.31 -0.92 5.56
CA GLU A 129 -21.45 -1.68 6.47
C GLU A 129 -22.10 -2.95 7.04
N TYR A 130 -21.28 -3.87 7.58
CA TYR A 130 -21.77 -5.11 8.20
C TYR A 130 -22.72 -4.84 9.38
N PHE A 131 -22.43 -3.83 10.20
CA PHE A 131 -23.32 -3.44 11.30
C PHE A 131 -24.69 -2.92 10.82
N GLU A 132 -24.82 -2.57 9.54
CA GLU A 132 -26.08 -2.16 8.90
C GLU A 132 -26.83 -3.34 8.25
N GLY A 133 -26.33 -4.56 8.44
CA GLY A 133 -26.91 -5.81 7.94
C GLY A 133 -26.56 -6.14 6.50
N ASP A 134 -25.63 -5.42 5.87
CA ASP A 134 -25.18 -5.69 4.51
C ASP A 134 -23.95 -6.62 4.57
N MET A 135 -24.13 -7.87 4.12
CA MET A 135 -23.07 -8.88 4.11
C MET A 135 -22.39 -9.03 2.74
N GLU A 136 -22.73 -8.17 1.78
CA GLU A 136 -22.19 -8.25 0.43
C GLU A 136 -20.77 -7.66 0.35
N ASP A 137 -19.95 -8.23 -0.54
CA ASP A 137 -18.66 -7.66 -0.88
C ASP A 137 -18.85 -6.43 -1.77
N GLY A 138 -18.10 -5.36 -1.51
CA GLY A 138 -18.23 -4.08 -2.19
C GLY A 138 -17.39 -2.98 -1.54
N TYR A 139 -17.74 -1.75 -1.86
CA TYR A 139 -17.16 -0.54 -1.30
C TYR A 139 -18.19 0.24 -0.51
N VAL A 140 -17.82 0.61 0.71
CA VAL A 140 -18.54 1.61 1.47
C VAL A 140 -18.00 2.97 1.05
N VAL A 141 -18.89 3.91 0.72
CA VAL A 141 -18.53 5.24 0.21
C VAL A 141 -19.14 6.31 1.12
N ASN A 142 -18.33 7.27 1.56
CA ASN A 142 -18.82 8.39 2.35
C ASN A 142 -19.88 9.18 1.57
N ALA A 143 -20.92 9.64 2.26
CA ALA A 143 -22.01 10.39 1.64
C ALA A 143 -21.60 11.77 1.10
N THR A 144 -20.47 12.32 1.57
CA THR A 144 -19.98 13.65 1.20
C THR A 144 -18.47 13.65 0.98
N LYS A 145 -17.99 14.64 0.23
CA LYS A 145 -16.56 14.93 0.07
C LYS A 145 -16.00 15.48 1.38
N ASN A 146 -14.76 15.12 1.71
CA ASN A 146 -14.00 15.81 2.74
C ASN A 146 -13.84 17.28 2.34
N PRO A 147 -14.17 18.25 3.21
CA PRO A 147 -14.19 19.66 2.84
C PRO A 147 -12.80 20.28 2.64
N ARG A 148 -11.72 19.64 3.10
CA ARG A 148 -10.35 20.15 2.95
C ARG A 148 -9.69 19.63 1.69
N THR A 149 -9.83 18.34 1.42
CA THR A 149 -9.10 17.66 0.34
C THR A 149 -9.99 17.31 -0.85
N GLY A 150 -11.31 17.46 -0.72
CA GLY A 150 -12.27 17.09 -1.76
C GLY A 150 -12.46 15.59 -1.96
N VAL A 151 -11.67 14.74 -1.29
CA VAL A 151 -11.75 13.27 -1.43
C VAL A 151 -13.10 12.77 -0.90
N MET A 152 -13.76 11.90 -1.65
CA MET A 152 -14.90 11.14 -1.15
C MET A 152 -14.38 9.80 -0.67
N VAL A 153 -14.18 9.67 0.63
CA VAL A 153 -13.54 8.48 1.21
C VAL A 153 -14.34 7.22 0.88
N SER A 154 -13.64 6.17 0.47
CA SER A 154 -14.27 4.90 0.13
C SER A 154 -13.33 3.74 0.36
N TYR A 155 -13.83 2.62 0.83
CA TYR A 155 -12.96 1.50 1.21
C TYR A 155 -13.64 0.15 1.01
N PRO A 156 -12.86 -0.91 0.76
CA PRO A 156 -13.40 -2.23 0.49
C PRO A 156 -13.91 -2.88 1.77
N LYS A 157 -15.01 -3.59 1.64
CA LYS A 157 -15.59 -4.49 2.64
C LYS A 157 -15.85 -5.82 1.95
N PHE A 158 -15.28 -6.91 2.45
CA PHE A 158 -15.30 -8.20 1.76
C PHE A 158 -15.12 -9.40 2.68
N ARG A 159 -15.60 -10.57 2.22
CA ARG A 159 -15.36 -11.86 2.88
C ARG A 159 -14.23 -12.62 2.19
N THR A 160 -13.24 -13.06 2.96
CA THR A 160 -12.13 -13.85 2.42
C THR A 160 -12.57 -15.29 2.12
N LYS A 161 -11.77 -16.02 1.33
CA LYS A 161 -12.02 -17.45 1.04
C LYS A 161 -12.07 -18.34 2.30
N PHE A 162 -11.48 -17.88 3.40
CA PHE A 162 -11.48 -18.58 4.68
C PHE A 162 -12.63 -18.16 5.61
N GLY A 163 -13.56 -17.35 5.10
CA GLY A 163 -14.78 -16.96 5.79
C GLY A 163 -14.68 -15.71 6.64
N THR A 164 -13.51 -15.08 6.73
CA THR A 164 -13.25 -13.86 7.52
C THR A 164 -13.92 -12.66 6.87
N TYR A 165 -14.75 -11.94 7.62
CA TYR A 165 -15.38 -10.70 7.17
C TYR A 165 -14.49 -9.51 7.52
N ILE A 166 -14.11 -8.73 6.51
CA ILE A 166 -13.19 -7.60 6.66
C ILE A 166 -13.90 -6.32 6.21
N SER A 167 -14.04 -5.36 7.12
CA SER A 167 -14.19 -3.94 6.74
C SER A 167 -12.80 -3.33 6.81
N PHE A 168 -12.31 -2.79 5.69
CA PHE A 168 -10.98 -2.20 5.67
C PHE A 168 -10.83 -1.08 6.71
N LYS A 169 -11.88 -0.28 6.93
CA LYS A 169 -11.95 0.75 7.97
C LYS A 169 -12.08 0.16 9.37
N TYR A 170 -13.12 -0.62 9.65
CA TYR A 170 -13.47 -0.98 11.02
C TYR A 170 -12.77 -2.23 11.57
N GLY A 171 -12.20 -3.08 10.72
CA GLY A 171 -11.48 -4.29 11.11
C GLY A 171 -12.22 -5.58 10.79
N VAL A 172 -11.94 -6.64 11.56
CA VAL A 172 -12.57 -7.95 11.39
C VAL A 172 -13.95 -7.94 12.02
N TRP A 173 -14.99 -8.26 11.25
CA TRP A 173 -16.36 -8.34 11.74
C TRP A 173 -16.66 -9.70 12.37
N ASP A 174 -17.24 -9.67 13.56
CA ASP A 174 -17.79 -10.81 14.27
C ASP A 174 -19.31 -10.79 14.13
N ASP A 175 -19.85 -11.71 13.34
CA ASP A 175 -21.28 -11.76 13.06
C ASP A 175 -22.12 -12.28 14.22
N GLU A 176 -21.54 -13.04 15.15
CA GLU A 176 -22.25 -13.51 16.34
C GLU A 176 -22.33 -12.40 17.38
N ALA A 177 -21.20 -11.74 17.64
CA ALA A 177 -21.11 -10.65 18.61
C ALA A 177 -21.59 -9.29 18.06
N LYS A 178 -21.84 -9.19 16.74
CA LYS A 178 -22.22 -7.96 16.02
C LYS A 178 -21.27 -6.79 16.31
N THR A 179 -19.97 -7.06 16.29
CA THR A 179 -18.92 -6.08 16.62
C THR A 179 -17.70 -6.24 15.73
N TYR A 180 -16.84 -5.22 15.69
CA TYR A 180 -15.55 -5.28 14.99
C TYR A 180 -14.39 -5.46 15.97
N TYR A 181 -13.48 -6.37 15.65
CA TYR A 181 -12.16 -6.43 16.24
C TYR A 181 -11.19 -5.57 15.41
N SER A 182 -11.20 -4.26 15.65
CA SER A 182 -10.37 -3.30 14.91
C SER A 182 -8.88 -3.60 15.02
N ASP A 183 -8.41 -3.98 16.21
CA ASP A 183 -6.99 -4.22 16.46
C ASP A 183 -6.47 -5.47 15.75
N LYS A 184 -7.33 -6.41 15.37
CA LYS A 184 -6.92 -7.65 14.67
C LYS A 184 -6.59 -7.44 13.20
N LEU A 185 -7.04 -6.35 12.58
CA LEU A 185 -6.77 -6.08 11.17
C LEU A 185 -5.52 -5.21 11.02
N LYS A 186 -4.47 -5.76 10.41
CA LYS A 186 -3.22 -5.05 10.10
C LYS A 186 -3.12 -4.81 8.60
N VAL A 187 -2.64 -3.64 8.20
CA VAL A 187 -2.34 -3.32 6.80
C VAL A 187 -0.85 -3.04 6.67
N ILE A 188 -0.18 -3.78 5.81
CA ILE A 188 1.19 -3.49 5.36
C ILE A 188 1.10 -2.99 3.92
N ASN A 189 1.51 -1.76 3.69
CA ASN A 189 1.46 -1.11 2.38
C ASN A 189 2.80 -1.31 1.66
N VAL A 190 2.79 -1.98 0.50
CA VAL A 190 4.01 -2.42 -0.20
C VAL A 190 4.07 -1.87 -1.63
N PRO A 191 4.25 -0.56 -1.83
CA PRO A 191 4.41 0.02 -3.17
C PRO A 191 5.74 -0.34 -3.83
N VAL A 192 5.76 -0.42 -5.16
CA VAL A 192 6.98 -0.26 -5.96
C VAL A 192 7.33 1.23 -6.12
N LEU A 193 8.62 1.58 -5.98
CA LEU A 193 9.11 2.94 -6.20
C LEU A 193 9.28 3.24 -7.69
N LYS A 194 8.55 4.25 -8.17
CA LYS A 194 8.61 4.65 -9.58
C LYS A 194 8.23 6.11 -9.80
N SER A 195 8.71 6.68 -10.90
CA SER A 195 8.20 7.92 -11.46
C SER A 195 6.72 7.78 -11.85
N HIS A 196 6.03 8.90 -11.92
CA HIS A 196 4.66 9.01 -12.39
C HIS A 196 4.46 10.29 -13.21
N SER A 197 3.80 10.18 -14.37
CA SER A 197 3.55 11.32 -15.27
C SER A 197 2.72 12.46 -14.67
N ILE A 198 1.66 12.13 -13.92
CA ILE A 198 0.77 13.13 -13.29
C ILE A 198 1.32 13.64 -11.94
N TYR A 199 1.67 12.75 -11.01
CA TYR A 199 2.00 13.12 -9.62
C TYR A 199 3.48 13.07 -9.29
N GLY A 200 4.35 12.89 -10.28
CA GLY A 200 5.80 12.85 -10.08
C GLY A 200 6.31 11.51 -9.57
N VAL A 201 5.82 11.05 -8.42
CA VAL A 201 6.30 9.81 -7.77
C VAL A 201 5.12 8.93 -7.35
N THR A 202 5.26 7.62 -7.60
CA THR A 202 4.45 6.60 -6.93
C THR A 202 5.29 5.94 -5.86
N ALA A 203 4.88 6.15 -4.62
CA ALA A 203 5.37 5.49 -3.43
C ALA A 203 4.18 5.31 -2.45
N CYS A 204 4.37 5.29 -1.14
CA CYS A 204 3.38 4.91 -0.14
C CYS A 204 2.10 5.73 -0.19
N ILE A 205 2.18 7.06 -0.29
CA ILE A 205 1.01 7.95 -0.28
C ILE A 205 0.18 7.75 -1.54
N LYS A 206 0.79 7.91 -2.72
CA LYS A 206 0.06 7.75 -4.01
C LYS A 206 -0.50 6.34 -4.19
N HIS A 207 0.22 5.33 -3.72
CA HIS A 207 -0.18 3.93 -3.84
C HIS A 207 -1.47 3.59 -3.11
N TYR A 208 -1.80 4.36 -2.07
CA TYR A 208 -3.04 4.22 -1.32
C TYR A 208 -4.30 4.52 -2.14
N MET A 209 -4.14 5.14 -3.32
CA MET A 209 -5.17 5.19 -4.35
C MET A 209 -5.76 3.81 -4.67
N GLY A 210 -4.95 2.75 -4.57
CA GLY A 210 -5.40 1.36 -4.75
C GLY A 210 -6.18 0.79 -3.56
N VAL A 211 -6.60 1.61 -2.60
CA VAL A 211 -7.54 1.23 -1.53
C VAL A 211 -8.95 1.68 -1.88
N GLY A 212 -9.15 2.93 -2.27
CA GLY A 212 -10.49 3.47 -2.57
C GLY A 212 -10.98 3.15 -3.99
N SER A 213 -12.21 3.55 -4.29
CA SER A 213 -12.83 3.39 -5.61
C SER A 213 -13.03 4.73 -6.33
N ASP A 214 -12.18 4.99 -7.31
CA ASP A 214 -12.30 6.16 -8.19
C ASP A 214 -13.56 6.09 -9.05
N LYS A 215 -13.96 4.89 -9.48
CA LYS A 215 -15.17 4.72 -10.29
C LYS A 215 -16.43 5.11 -9.52
N LEU A 216 -16.59 4.59 -8.30
CA LEU A 216 -17.79 4.85 -7.50
C LEU A 216 -17.86 6.32 -7.10
N THR A 217 -16.75 6.87 -6.64
CA THR A 217 -16.70 8.28 -6.29
C THR A 217 -17.02 9.14 -7.52
N ALA A 218 -16.43 8.83 -8.69
CA ALA A 218 -16.66 9.62 -9.91
C ALA A 218 -18.13 9.62 -10.34
N MET A 219 -18.81 8.47 -10.22
CA MET A 219 -20.26 8.36 -10.46
C MET A 219 -21.10 9.19 -9.48
N LEU A 220 -20.58 9.47 -8.29
CA LEU A 220 -21.19 10.35 -7.29
C LEU A 220 -20.76 11.82 -7.41
N GLY A 221 -20.08 12.19 -8.50
CA GLY A 221 -19.63 13.57 -8.74
C GLY A 221 -18.37 13.97 -7.95
N ALA A 222 -17.60 13.01 -7.46
CA ALA A 222 -16.32 13.21 -6.80
C ALA A 222 -15.24 12.36 -7.49
N ARG A 223 -14.17 12.90 -8.08
CA ARG A 223 -13.13 12.03 -8.63
C ARG A 223 -11.99 11.90 -7.63
N MET A 224 -11.89 10.79 -6.91
CA MET A 224 -10.88 10.66 -5.85
C MET A 224 -9.46 10.79 -6.39
N HIS A 225 -9.21 10.36 -7.63
CA HIS A 225 -7.90 10.51 -8.28
C HIS A 225 -7.49 11.98 -8.36
N ASP A 226 -8.42 12.89 -8.67
CA ASP A 226 -8.18 14.34 -8.80
C ASP A 226 -7.90 15.03 -7.45
N THR A 227 -7.85 14.28 -6.35
CA THR A 227 -7.61 14.82 -4.99
C THR A 227 -6.26 14.42 -4.42
N VAL A 228 -5.47 13.64 -5.16
CA VAL A 228 -4.14 13.21 -4.74
C VAL A 228 -3.24 14.42 -4.46
N ASP A 229 -3.25 15.41 -5.36
CA ASP A 229 -2.48 16.64 -5.25
C ASP A 229 -3.09 17.66 -4.28
N GLU A 230 -4.23 17.36 -3.69
CA GLU A 230 -4.93 18.12 -2.65
C GLU A 230 -4.81 17.49 -1.25
N GLY A 231 -3.97 16.46 -1.09
CA GLY A 231 -3.78 15.74 0.17
C GLY A 231 -4.82 14.64 0.45
N GLY A 232 -5.67 14.32 -0.53
CA GLY A 232 -6.77 13.37 -0.38
C GLY A 232 -6.35 11.97 0.03
N MET A 233 -5.15 11.51 -0.37
CA MET A 233 -4.62 10.21 0.07
C MET A 233 -4.22 10.19 1.54
N GLY A 234 -3.76 11.32 2.09
CA GLY A 234 -3.54 11.47 3.53
C GLY A 234 -4.86 11.35 4.30
N THR A 235 -5.92 12.01 3.84
CA THR A 235 -7.28 11.87 4.39
C THR A 235 -7.78 10.42 4.27
N GLU A 236 -7.65 9.78 3.10
CA GLU A 236 -8.07 8.40 2.85
C GLU A 236 -7.42 7.43 3.84
N MET A 237 -6.10 7.57 4.09
CA MET A 237 -5.38 6.75 5.06
C MET A 237 -5.92 6.87 6.49
N VAL A 238 -6.17 8.10 6.95
CA VAL A 238 -6.56 8.34 8.35
C VAL A 238 -8.04 8.13 8.63
N GLU A 239 -8.90 8.29 7.61
CA GLU A 239 -10.35 8.05 7.74
C GLU A 239 -10.74 6.59 7.49
N THR A 240 -9.82 5.75 7.01
CA THR A 240 -10.01 4.31 6.80
C THR A 240 -9.12 3.49 7.74
N ARG A 241 -7.92 3.09 7.29
CA ARG A 241 -6.97 2.30 8.09
C ARG A 241 -5.54 2.63 7.75
N PHE A 242 -4.91 3.37 8.64
CA PHE A 242 -3.51 3.73 8.52
C PHE A 242 -2.62 2.46 8.53
N PRO A 243 -1.73 2.27 7.55
CA PRO A 243 -0.83 1.11 7.54
C PRO A 243 0.01 1.03 8.80
N VAL A 244 0.14 -0.17 9.38
CA VAL A 244 1.04 -0.38 10.54
C VAL A 244 2.51 -0.36 10.13
N LEU A 245 2.77 -0.61 8.84
CA LEU A 245 4.08 -0.56 8.22
C LEU A 245 3.93 -0.24 6.73
N ASN A 246 4.81 0.60 6.22
CA ASN A 246 5.01 0.82 4.79
C ASN A 246 6.37 0.23 4.40
N ILE A 247 6.42 -0.47 3.27
CA ILE A 247 7.63 -1.09 2.73
C ILE A 247 7.73 -0.72 1.25
N ILE A 248 8.68 0.14 0.90
CA ILE A 248 8.98 0.45 -0.49
C ILE A 248 9.83 -0.68 -1.09
N ASP A 249 9.31 -1.27 -2.16
CA ASP A 249 10.06 -2.07 -3.12
C ASP A 249 10.85 -1.13 -4.04
N ALA A 250 12.16 -1.05 -3.81
CA ALA A 250 13.10 -0.39 -4.70
C ALA A 250 14.15 -1.40 -5.22
N ILE A 251 13.74 -2.64 -5.46
CA ILE A 251 14.63 -3.64 -6.09
C ILE A 251 14.83 -3.27 -7.55
N TRP A 252 13.73 -2.93 -8.23
CA TRP A 252 13.69 -2.39 -9.59
C TRP A 252 12.87 -1.11 -9.59
N VAL A 253 13.46 -0.01 -10.05
CA VAL A 253 12.82 1.31 -10.03
C VAL A 253 12.68 1.90 -11.42
N ASN A 254 11.62 2.66 -11.66
CA ASN A 254 11.52 3.53 -12.82
C ASN A 254 11.93 4.95 -12.43
N ALA A 255 13.15 5.34 -12.76
CA ALA A 255 13.69 6.66 -12.45
C ALA A 255 13.58 7.66 -13.61
N ILE A 256 12.79 7.36 -14.66
CA ILE A 256 12.65 8.25 -15.82
C ILE A 256 11.65 9.36 -15.47
N PRO A 257 12.07 10.63 -15.30
CA PRO A 257 11.18 11.68 -14.80
C PRO A 257 9.96 11.90 -15.69
N GLY A 258 8.77 11.95 -15.10
CA GLY A 258 7.51 12.13 -15.82
C GLY A 258 7.05 10.90 -16.63
N ASN A 259 7.81 9.79 -16.59
CA ASN A 259 7.35 8.50 -17.12
C ASN A 259 6.58 7.73 -16.03
N GLY A 260 5.85 6.69 -16.43
CA GLY A 260 4.99 5.90 -15.56
C GLY A 260 3.52 6.32 -15.59
N PRO A 261 2.62 5.53 -14.98
CA PRO A 261 2.93 4.50 -13.97
C PRO A 261 3.25 3.09 -14.49
N SER A 262 3.11 2.79 -15.78
CA SER A 262 3.66 1.56 -16.37
C SER A 262 5.19 1.56 -16.34
N THR A 263 5.84 0.41 -16.29
CA THR A 263 7.30 0.33 -16.37
C THR A 263 7.70 -1.00 -16.97
N SER A 264 8.38 -0.98 -18.11
CA SER A 264 8.85 -2.20 -18.75
C SER A 264 10.08 -2.78 -18.06
N TYR A 265 10.44 -4.01 -18.39
CA TYR A 265 11.72 -4.60 -17.95
C TYR A 265 12.94 -3.79 -18.38
N GLU A 266 12.91 -3.22 -19.59
CA GLU A 266 14.01 -2.46 -20.18
C GLU A 266 14.14 -1.05 -19.59
N GLU A 267 13.02 -0.43 -19.20
CA GLU A 267 13.00 0.90 -18.59
C GLU A 267 13.50 0.88 -17.13
N ALA A 268 13.25 -0.22 -16.41
CA ALA A 268 13.57 -0.30 -15.00
C ALA A 268 15.07 -0.42 -14.74
N THR A 269 15.54 0.24 -13.68
CA THR A 269 16.90 0.11 -13.18
C THR A 269 16.91 -0.73 -11.91
N ARG A 270 17.78 -1.75 -11.87
CA ARG A 270 18.01 -2.55 -10.67
C ARG A 270 18.78 -1.75 -9.63
N VAL A 271 18.26 -1.68 -8.41
CA VAL A 271 18.84 -0.92 -7.29
C VAL A 271 19.06 -1.81 -6.06
N ASN A 272 18.26 -2.88 -5.90
CA ASN A 272 18.34 -3.81 -4.76
C ASN A 272 18.21 -3.14 -3.39
N ILE A 273 17.25 -2.22 -3.25
CA ILE A 273 16.96 -1.60 -1.95
C ILE A 273 15.54 -1.97 -1.52
N ILE A 274 15.39 -2.25 -0.23
CA ILE A 274 14.10 -2.25 0.46
C ILE A 274 14.19 -1.17 1.55
N ALA A 275 13.17 -0.32 1.62
CA ALA A 275 13.07 0.71 2.66
C ALA A 275 11.73 0.57 3.39
N ALA A 276 11.71 0.77 4.70
CA ALA A 276 10.51 0.64 5.51
C ALA A 276 10.37 1.75 6.55
N SER A 277 9.12 2.08 6.90
CA SER A 277 8.77 3.09 7.90
C SER A 277 7.32 2.94 8.33
N LYS A 278 7.01 3.40 9.55
CA LYS A 278 5.61 3.64 9.97
C LYS A 278 5.07 4.96 9.42
N ASP A 279 5.94 5.91 9.11
CA ASP A 279 5.64 7.20 8.52
C ASP A 279 5.75 7.11 6.99
N PRO A 280 4.62 7.08 6.25
CA PRO A 280 4.64 7.00 4.79
C PRO A 280 5.17 8.28 4.13
N VAL A 281 5.11 9.43 4.80
CA VAL A 281 5.59 10.71 4.26
C VAL A 281 7.11 10.74 4.29
N ALA A 282 7.71 10.40 5.44
CA ALA A 282 9.16 10.30 5.56
C ALA A 282 9.73 9.28 4.56
N LEU A 283 9.03 8.16 4.37
CA LEU A 283 9.46 7.12 3.46
C LEU A 283 9.40 7.55 1.99
N ASP A 284 8.32 8.22 1.58
CA ASP A 284 8.16 8.77 0.22
C ASP A 284 9.19 9.86 -0.07
N TYR A 285 9.38 10.79 0.86
CA TYR A 285 10.39 11.84 0.75
C TYR A 285 11.78 11.24 0.60
N TRP A 286 12.18 10.36 1.54
CA TRP A 286 13.52 9.78 1.58
C TRP A 286 13.79 8.94 0.32
N ALA A 287 12.86 8.07 -0.06
CA ALA A 287 13.05 7.19 -1.22
C ALA A 287 13.09 7.98 -2.55
N ALA A 288 12.27 9.02 -2.70
CA ALA A 288 12.34 9.89 -3.86
C ALA A 288 13.70 10.61 -3.96
N LYS A 289 14.17 11.20 -2.85
CA LYS A 289 15.41 11.99 -2.81
C LYS A 289 16.67 11.13 -2.98
N TYR A 290 16.75 10.02 -2.25
CA TYR A 290 17.98 9.25 -2.10
C TYR A 290 18.07 8.00 -2.98
N ILE A 291 16.95 7.57 -3.56
CA ILE A 291 16.95 6.48 -4.53
C ILE A 291 16.57 7.03 -5.90
N LEU A 292 15.35 7.53 -6.06
CA LEU A 292 14.78 7.78 -7.38
C LEU A 292 15.51 8.90 -8.13
N LEU A 293 15.72 10.05 -7.48
CA LEU A 293 16.49 11.16 -8.04
C LEU A 293 17.94 10.79 -8.29
N GLU A 294 18.56 10.02 -7.40
CA GLU A 294 19.97 9.64 -7.56
C GLU A 294 20.16 8.71 -8.77
N VAL A 295 19.28 7.73 -8.94
CA VAL A 295 19.27 6.89 -10.15
C VAL A 295 19.05 7.74 -11.39
N ALA A 296 18.11 8.70 -11.35
CA ALA A 296 17.84 9.58 -12.48
C ALA A 296 19.06 10.46 -12.85
N ARG A 297 19.78 10.99 -11.86
CA ARG A 297 21.03 11.76 -12.05
C ARG A 297 22.13 10.90 -12.67
N ILE A 298 22.35 9.70 -12.14
CA ILE A 298 23.36 8.76 -12.65
C ILE A 298 23.07 8.38 -14.11
N LYS A 299 21.78 8.24 -14.47
CA LYS A 299 21.34 7.96 -15.85
C LYS A 299 21.37 9.19 -16.76
N GLY A 300 21.64 10.38 -16.24
CA GLY A 300 21.69 11.63 -17.00
C GLY A 300 20.33 12.12 -17.49
N TYR A 301 19.24 11.77 -16.80
CA TYR A 301 17.91 12.24 -17.17
C TYR A 301 17.70 13.71 -16.81
N SER A 302 16.93 14.41 -17.65
CA SER A 302 16.47 15.78 -17.40
C SER A 302 15.06 15.79 -16.79
N GLY A 303 14.59 16.94 -16.32
CA GLY A 303 13.24 17.06 -15.73
C GLY A 303 13.13 16.53 -14.29
N LEU A 304 14.26 16.44 -13.57
CA LEU A 304 14.34 15.88 -12.21
C LEU A 304 13.38 16.55 -11.21
N SER A 305 13.00 17.82 -11.42
CA SER A 305 12.09 18.57 -10.55
C SER A 305 10.70 17.92 -10.40
N SER A 306 10.29 17.03 -11.32
CA SER A 306 9.03 16.32 -11.20
C SER A 306 9.02 15.29 -10.07
N MET A 307 10.18 14.76 -9.68
CA MET A 307 10.33 13.75 -8.64
C MET A 307 11.03 14.28 -7.38
N ASP A 308 11.39 15.57 -7.38
CA ASP A 308 12.13 16.19 -6.29
C ASP A 308 11.18 16.50 -5.12
N PRO A 309 11.34 15.86 -3.93
CA PRO A 309 10.50 16.17 -2.78
C PRO A 309 10.80 17.54 -2.15
N ASP A 310 11.92 18.18 -2.52
CA ASP A 310 12.23 19.55 -2.12
C ASP A 310 11.59 20.59 -3.04
N ASN A 311 11.08 20.19 -4.20
CA ASN A 311 10.24 21.06 -5.00
C ASN A 311 8.88 21.26 -4.30
N VAL A 312 8.59 22.50 -3.92
CA VAL A 312 7.36 22.90 -3.22
C VAL A 312 6.46 23.79 -4.06
N GLU A 313 6.71 23.89 -5.36
CA GLU A 313 5.78 24.57 -6.28
C GLU A 313 4.44 23.84 -6.31
N ALA A 314 3.33 24.58 -6.37
CA ALA A 314 1.99 24.00 -6.38
C ALA A 314 1.86 22.97 -7.51
N GLY A 315 1.30 21.80 -7.18
CA GLY A 315 1.16 20.66 -8.11
C GLY A 315 2.40 19.76 -8.23
N SER A 316 3.55 20.14 -7.66
CA SER A 316 4.74 19.28 -7.61
C SER A 316 4.61 18.15 -6.58
N PHE A 317 5.46 17.13 -6.72
CA PHE A 317 5.55 16.00 -5.78
C PHE A 317 5.73 16.45 -4.33
N GLY A 318 6.75 17.28 -4.07
CA GLY A 318 7.03 17.73 -2.71
C GLY A 318 5.93 18.62 -2.12
N TYR A 319 5.18 19.35 -2.95
CA TYR A 319 4.03 20.13 -2.50
C TYR A 319 2.89 19.24 -2.01
N TRP A 320 2.39 18.32 -2.85
CA TRP A 320 1.24 17.50 -2.44
C TRP A 320 1.58 16.47 -1.37
N LEU A 321 2.85 16.03 -1.29
CA LEU A 321 3.32 15.19 -0.20
C LEU A 321 3.13 15.89 1.16
N ARG A 322 3.39 17.20 1.22
CA ARG A 322 3.17 18.02 2.43
C ARG A 322 1.67 18.21 2.74
N LEU A 323 0.80 18.30 1.75
CA LEU A 323 -0.65 18.33 1.98
C LEU A 323 -1.16 17.02 2.60
N SER A 324 -0.67 15.87 2.11
CA SER A 324 -0.97 14.58 2.74
C SER A 324 -0.39 14.49 4.16
N MET A 325 0.83 15.00 4.38
CA MET A 325 1.44 15.08 5.71
C MET A 325 0.60 15.88 6.69
N GLU A 326 0.02 17.01 6.26
CA GLU A 326 -0.86 17.82 7.12
C GLU A 326 -2.09 17.05 7.57
N GLU A 327 -2.77 16.34 6.66
CA GLU A 327 -3.93 15.52 7.01
C GLU A 327 -3.56 14.40 7.99
N ILE A 328 -2.41 13.76 7.78
CA ILE A 328 -1.89 12.70 8.66
C ILE A 328 -1.58 13.24 10.07
N ARG A 329 -0.91 14.40 10.16
CA ARG A 329 -0.60 15.06 11.44
C ARG A 329 -1.86 15.53 12.16
N ARG A 330 -2.85 16.05 11.43
CA ARG A 330 -4.15 16.47 12.01
C ARG A 330 -4.89 15.32 12.67
N ALA A 331 -4.75 14.11 12.17
CA ALA A 331 -5.31 12.90 12.76
C ALA A 331 -4.48 12.34 13.93
N GLY A 332 -3.36 12.98 14.30
CA GLY A 332 -2.53 12.59 15.45
C GLY A 332 -1.44 11.57 15.14
N TYR A 333 -1.23 11.22 13.86
CA TYR A 333 -0.12 10.36 13.45
C TYR A 333 1.16 11.16 13.26
N GLN A 334 2.31 10.51 13.50
CA GLN A 334 3.61 11.06 13.15
C GLN A 334 3.77 11.04 11.62
N ALA A 335 4.01 12.21 11.05
CA ALA A 335 4.42 12.37 9.66
C ALA A 335 5.39 13.56 9.53
N THR A 336 6.50 13.39 8.82
CA THR A 336 7.50 14.45 8.65
C THR A 336 8.19 14.42 7.28
N VAL A 337 8.57 15.60 6.80
CA VAL A 337 9.54 15.80 5.70
C VAL A 337 10.87 16.36 6.21
N ASP A 338 10.99 16.56 7.52
CA ASP A 338 12.23 16.98 8.17
C ASP A 338 13.12 15.75 8.38
N GLU A 339 14.25 15.74 7.67
CA GLU A 339 15.20 14.63 7.60
C GLU A 339 15.78 14.25 8.97
N ASP A 340 15.93 15.24 9.87
CA ASP A 340 16.44 15.02 11.23
C ASP A 340 15.48 14.20 12.11
N TYR A 341 14.23 14.05 11.67
CA TYR A 341 13.18 13.33 12.40
C TYR A 341 12.61 12.13 11.63
N MET A 342 13.20 11.78 10.48
CA MET A 342 12.75 10.63 9.68
C MET A 342 13.17 9.31 10.32
N ASN A 343 12.23 8.37 10.36
CA ASN A 343 12.47 7.00 10.82
C ASN A 343 12.37 6.03 9.65
N VAL A 344 13.42 5.99 8.81
CA VAL A 344 13.49 5.14 7.62
C VAL A 344 14.53 4.04 7.84
N TYR A 345 14.11 2.79 7.66
CA TYR A 345 14.97 1.62 7.78
C TYR A 345 15.29 1.08 6.40
N VAL A 346 16.57 0.98 6.06
CA VAL A 346 17.04 0.63 4.72
C VAL A 346 17.86 -0.64 4.77
N VAL A 347 17.67 -1.51 3.79
CA VAL A 347 18.56 -2.65 3.55
C VAL A 347 18.89 -2.76 2.08
N HIS A 348 20.17 -3.04 1.80
CA HIS A 348 20.65 -3.45 0.48
C HIS A 348 20.69 -4.98 0.43
N ILE A 349 20.14 -5.56 -0.62
CA ILE A 349 19.96 -7.03 -0.75
C ILE A 349 20.75 -7.65 -1.90
#